data_AF-A0A1I0R1R4-F1
#
_entry.id   AF-A0A1I0R1R4-F1
#
_cell.length_a   1.000
_cell.length_b   1.000
_cell.length_c   1.000
_cell.angle_alpha   90.00
_cell.angle_beta   90.00
_cell.angle_gamma   90.00
#
_symmetry.space_group_name_H-M   'P 1'
#
loop_
_entity.id
_entity.type
_entity.pdbx_description
1 polymer ?
#
loop_
_entity_poly.entity_id
_entity_poly.type
_entity_poly.pdbx_seq_one_letter_code
_entity_poly.pdbx_strand_id
1 'polypeptide(L)'
;MINLSYEKIRKYCLIYITLPVIIFLLGWIRLQYSIVASVMLLFAVYTIFKQKKNPEKNLALSFKMLAVLCLIALVWCFFAGQGGYYYQSADYDCRNAIFRDMINFKWPVIYKYNNTALVYYIGYWMPAALVGKFAFLVSNSASVAWAVGNFALLIWSTCGVLLVFLLLITTVKANTRKKMIATSLLFIFFSGCDALGYLLFKNGFAWHIEWWASFYQFSSITTCLFWVFNQTVISWIIILCLINEKSVKNFAYIGVMALPSGPFPFLGIFIYCICIAMKHGLKAMKQKEIKGFIKDIFTIQNIFSCLVIVPIYLLYYSSNSAMNSSGNNSNGGFGFYWDQINCNLTTELLRYSMFLILEVGVYAVVIYKKNKKNILFYITVISLMIIPLFRMCDSADFAMRVSIPAITVLGFMVIDYLVNNFNDLKTTKKLKKYTYIVLLSIYLIGSVTPMIEFGRGIHNVIYYKKIDLVSDDIKTFNRYGKFDNFTTLKYSEKPFYKYFAK
;
A
#
# COMPACT_ATOMS: atom_id res chain seq x y z
N MET A 1 2.77 -29.19 -13.86
CA MET A 1 2.08 -27.90 -13.62
C MET A 1 1.96 -27.67 -12.13
N ILE A 2 2.13 -26.45 -11.63
CA ILE A 2 1.94 -26.11 -10.21
C ILE A 2 0.49 -25.69 -10.04
N ASN A 3 -0.26 -26.45 -9.24
CA ASN A 3 -1.62 -26.07 -8.84
C ASN A 3 -1.53 -25.19 -7.58
N LEU A 4 -1.60 -23.87 -7.81
CA LEU A 4 -1.69 -22.87 -6.76
C LEU A 4 -3.17 -22.55 -6.56
N SER A 5 -3.70 -22.92 -5.40
CA SER A 5 -5.04 -22.49 -5.03
C SER A 5 -5.01 -21.11 -4.37
N TYR A 6 -6.14 -20.41 -4.42
CA TYR A 6 -6.30 -19.16 -3.67
C TYR A 6 -5.90 -19.31 -2.19
N GLU A 7 -6.26 -20.40 -1.52
CA GLU A 7 -5.91 -20.58 -0.10
C GLU A 7 -4.40 -20.69 0.12
N LYS A 8 -3.65 -21.35 -0.78
CA LYS A 8 -2.18 -21.38 -0.67
C LYS A 8 -1.59 -19.98 -0.83
N ILE A 9 -2.04 -19.22 -1.83
CA ILE A 9 -1.59 -17.84 -2.06
C ILE A 9 -1.92 -16.99 -0.83
N ARG A 10 -3.14 -17.09 -0.32
CA ARG A 10 -3.61 -16.41 0.89
C ARG A 10 -2.74 -16.75 2.10
N LYS A 11 -2.37 -18.00 2.32
CA LYS A 11 -1.44 -18.38 3.41
C LYS A 11 -0.09 -17.69 3.29
N TYR A 12 0.50 -17.65 2.10
CA TYR A 12 1.75 -16.90 1.88
C TYR A 12 1.58 -15.40 2.12
N CYS A 13 0.44 -14.82 1.74
CA CYS A 13 0.11 -13.42 2.03
C CYS A 13 0.01 -13.16 3.55
N LEU A 14 -0.67 -14.02 4.30
CA LEU A 14 -0.79 -13.90 5.75
C LEU A 14 0.58 -14.00 6.44
N ILE A 15 1.46 -14.90 5.98
CA ILE A 15 2.84 -14.98 6.48
C ILE A 15 3.60 -13.68 6.16
N TYR A 16 3.51 -13.20 4.92
CA TYR A 16 4.20 -12.00 4.46
C TYR A 16 3.81 -10.76 5.27
N ILE A 17 2.52 -10.53 5.55
CA ILE A 17 2.08 -9.36 6.31
C ILE A 17 2.34 -9.50 7.82
N THR A 18 2.39 -10.73 8.35
CA THR A 18 2.59 -10.98 9.80
C THR A 18 4.06 -10.90 10.20
N LEU A 19 4.97 -11.35 9.32
CA LEU A 19 6.40 -11.42 9.61
C LEU A 19 6.99 -10.06 10.06
N PRO A 20 6.75 -8.93 9.37
CA PRO A 20 7.07 -7.59 9.85
C PRO A 20 6.68 -7.30 11.31
N VAL A 21 5.47 -7.70 11.70
CA VAL A 21 4.92 -7.43 13.02
C VAL A 21 5.64 -8.25 14.08
N ILE A 22 5.86 -9.54 13.83
CA ILE A 22 6.59 -10.39 14.78
C ILE A 22 8.01 -9.87 15.01
N ILE A 23 8.71 -9.47 13.94
CA ILE A 23 10.06 -8.90 14.06
C ILE A 23 10.01 -7.58 14.85
N PHE A 24 9.01 -6.74 14.62
CA PHE A 24 8.84 -5.49 15.39
C PHE A 24 8.57 -5.77 16.87
N LEU A 25 7.66 -6.69 17.20
CA LEU A 25 7.37 -7.05 18.59
C LEU A 25 8.63 -7.54 19.31
N LEU A 26 9.38 -8.45 18.69
CA LEU A 26 10.61 -9.00 19.26
C LEU A 26 11.76 -7.98 19.28
N GLY A 27 11.75 -6.98 18.40
CA GLY A 27 12.81 -6.00 18.25
C GLY A 27 12.64 -4.76 19.14
N TRP A 28 11.43 -4.20 19.17
CA TRP A 28 11.14 -2.91 19.81
C TRP A 28 10.58 -3.03 21.23
N ILE A 29 9.87 -4.12 21.55
CA ILE A 29 9.09 -4.23 22.79
C ILE A 29 9.79 -5.11 23.82
N ARG A 30 9.65 -4.79 25.11
CA ARG A 30 10.15 -5.60 26.23
C ARG A 30 9.79 -7.07 26.07
N LEU A 31 10.75 -7.94 26.40
CA LEU A 31 10.69 -9.37 26.10
C LEU A 31 9.39 -10.02 26.61
N GLN A 32 8.98 -9.70 27.84
CA GLN A 32 7.75 -10.22 28.47
C GLN A 32 6.49 -9.98 27.64
N TYR A 33 6.30 -8.76 27.13
CA TYR A 33 5.12 -8.42 26.32
C TYR A 33 5.27 -8.95 24.89
N SER A 34 6.50 -8.95 24.35
CA SER A 34 6.76 -9.40 22.99
C SER A 34 6.46 -10.90 22.78
N ILE A 35 6.78 -11.75 23.77
CA ILE A 35 6.50 -13.20 23.69
C ILE A 35 4.99 -13.44 23.69
N VAL A 36 4.26 -12.85 24.63
CA VAL A 36 2.80 -13.00 24.73
C VAL A 36 2.13 -12.52 23.44
N ALA A 37 2.46 -11.31 22.99
CA ALA A 37 1.93 -10.73 21.76
C ALA A 37 2.24 -11.59 20.52
N SER A 38 3.46 -12.11 20.41
CA SER A 38 3.88 -12.96 19.28
C SER A 38 3.14 -14.29 19.29
N VAL A 39 3.01 -14.95 20.44
CA VAL A 39 2.27 -16.21 20.58
C VAL A 39 0.80 -16.01 20.22
N MET A 40 0.17 -14.93 20.67
CA MET A 40 -1.21 -14.61 20.31
C MET A 40 -1.38 -14.43 18.78
N LEU A 41 -0.49 -13.68 18.14
CA LEU A 41 -0.55 -13.49 16.68
C LEU A 41 -0.28 -14.79 15.90
N LEU A 42 0.70 -15.59 16.31
CA LEU A 42 0.98 -16.88 15.68
C LEU A 42 -0.17 -17.87 15.87
N PHE A 43 -0.82 -17.86 17.03
CA PHE A 43 -2.03 -18.64 17.26
C PHE A 43 -3.19 -18.17 16.38
N ALA A 44 -3.36 -16.86 16.19
CA ALA A 44 -4.33 -16.31 15.26
C ALA A 44 -4.08 -16.74 13.80
N VAL A 45 -2.81 -16.77 13.34
CA VAL A 45 -2.46 -17.33 12.03
C VAL A 45 -2.85 -18.81 11.95
N TYR A 46 -2.51 -19.57 12.99
CA TYR A 46 -2.79 -21.00 13.06
C TYR A 46 -4.29 -21.29 12.98
N THR A 47 -5.14 -20.55 13.69
CA THR A 47 -6.60 -20.73 13.62
C THR A 47 -7.13 -20.44 12.22
N ILE A 48 -6.62 -19.40 11.54
CA ILE A 48 -6.98 -19.11 10.14
C ILE A 48 -6.58 -20.27 9.23
N PHE A 49 -5.39 -20.85 9.41
CA PHE A 49 -4.89 -21.94 8.58
C PHE A 49 -5.66 -23.25 8.75
N LYS A 50 -6.35 -23.43 9.89
CA LYS A 50 -7.20 -24.58 10.20
C LYS A 50 -8.65 -24.43 9.75
N GLN A 51 -9.08 -23.26 9.27
CA GLN A 51 -10.45 -23.09 8.78
C GLN A 51 -10.77 -24.03 7.61
N LYS A 52 -12.01 -24.54 7.56
CA LYS A 52 -12.45 -25.49 6.53
C LYS A 52 -12.25 -24.92 5.13
N LYS A 53 -11.71 -25.76 4.25
CA LYS A 53 -11.43 -25.46 2.85
C LYS A 53 -12.73 -25.10 2.14
N ASN A 54 -12.80 -23.89 1.59
CA ASN A 54 -13.87 -23.55 0.65
C ASN A 54 -13.49 -24.06 -0.76
N PRO A 55 -14.43 -24.53 -1.58
CA PRO A 55 -14.14 -24.87 -2.98
C PRO A 55 -13.54 -23.66 -3.71
N GLU A 56 -12.34 -23.87 -4.26
CA GLU A 56 -11.34 -22.83 -4.53
C GLU A 56 -11.42 -22.27 -5.96
N LYS A 57 -11.03 -20.99 -6.11
CA LYS A 57 -10.52 -20.48 -7.39
C LYS A 57 -9.13 -21.10 -7.58
N ASN A 58 -9.03 -22.09 -8.46
CA ASN A 58 -7.76 -22.76 -8.75
C ASN A 58 -7.00 -22.03 -9.86
N LEU A 59 -5.72 -21.74 -9.61
CA LEU A 59 -4.80 -21.22 -10.62
C LEU A 59 -3.86 -22.35 -11.05
N ALA A 60 -4.06 -22.84 -12.27
CA ALA A 60 -3.16 -23.78 -12.90
C ALA A 60 -1.99 -23.01 -13.52
N LEU A 61 -0.81 -23.09 -12.89
CA LEU A 61 0.33 -22.26 -13.27
C LEU A 61 1.56 -23.13 -13.59
N SER A 62 2.14 -22.99 -14.77
CA SER A 62 3.40 -23.66 -15.09
C SER A 62 4.56 -22.96 -14.38
N PHE A 63 5.61 -23.70 -13.97
CA PHE A 63 6.82 -23.12 -13.37
C PHE A 63 7.44 -22.01 -14.24
N LYS A 64 7.49 -22.21 -15.57
CA LYS A 64 7.93 -21.18 -16.53
C LYS A 64 7.15 -19.87 -16.40
N MET A 65 5.82 -19.96 -16.19
CA MET A 65 4.97 -18.79 -16.01
C MET A 65 5.22 -18.11 -14.66
N LEU A 66 5.50 -18.89 -13.59
CA LEU A 66 5.90 -18.32 -12.30
C LEU A 66 7.19 -17.52 -12.42
N ALA A 67 8.18 -18.07 -13.13
CA ALA A 67 9.44 -17.40 -13.40
C ALA A 67 9.25 -16.10 -14.20
N VAL A 68 8.37 -16.09 -15.21
CA VAL A 68 8.02 -14.87 -15.96
C VAL A 68 7.37 -13.82 -15.05
N LEU A 69 6.40 -14.20 -14.21
CA LEU A 69 5.78 -13.25 -13.26
C LEU A 69 6.77 -12.72 -12.23
N CYS A 70 7.68 -13.59 -11.75
CA CYS A 70 8.76 -13.21 -10.85
C CYS A 70 9.72 -12.21 -11.51
N LEU A 71 10.10 -12.46 -12.77
CA LEU A 71 10.94 -11.54 -13.54
C LEU A 71 10.26 -10.19 -13.75
N ILE A 72 8.97 -10.16 -14.09
CA ILE A 72 8.21 -8.90 -14.23
C ILE A 72 8.20 -8.14 -12.89
N ALA A 73 7.94 -8.82 -11.77
CA ALA A 73 7.97 -8.21 -10.44
C ALA A 73 9.36 -7.66 -10.08
N LEU A 74 10.41 -8.44 -10.33
CA LEU A 74 11.80 -8.06 -10.08
C LEU A 74 12.21 -6.84 -10.90
N VAL A 75 11.90 -6.84 -12.20
CA VAL A 75 12.21 -5.71 -13.09
C VAL A 75 11.47 -4.45 -12.64
N TRP A 76 10.20 -4.56 -12.25
CA TRP A 76 9.45 -3.41 -11.75
C TRP A 76 10.02 -2.87 -10.43
N CYS A 77 10.39 -3.76 -9.49
CA CYS A 77 11.04 -3.36 -8.24
C CYS A 77 12.42 -2.74 -8.46
N PHE A 78 13.18 -3.26 -9.42
CA PHE A 78 14.46 -2.68 -9.83
C PHE A 78 14.27 -1.24 -10.33
N PHE A 79 13.34 -1.00 -11.26
CA PHE A 79 13.06 0.35 -11.76
C PHE A 79 12.50 1.30 -10.69
N ALA A 80 11.84 0.76 -9.66
CA ALA A 80 11.38 1.53 -8.52
C ALA A 80 12.49 1.91 -7.53
N GLY A 81 13.75 1.50 -7.79
CA GLY A 81 14.91 1.84 -6.98
C GLY A 81 15.09 0.96 -5.73
N GLN A 82 14.34 -0.14 -5.58
CA GLN A 82 14.50 -1.01 -4.42
C GLN A 82 15.89 -1.65 -4.40
N GLY A 83 16.55 -1.59 -3.24
CA GLY A 83 17.93 -2.07 -3.06
C GLY A 83 19.01 -1.12 -3.57
N GLY A 84 18.67 0.05 -4.13
CA GLY A 84 19.66 1.05 -4.55
C GLY A 84 20.47 0.67 -5.79
N TYR A 85 19.98 -0.28 -6.60
CA TYR A 85 20.65 -0.73 -7.83
C TYR A 85 20.23 0.07 -9.08
N TYR A 86 19.31 1.01 -8.92
CA TYR A 86 18.78 1.88 -9.97
C TYR A 86 18.50 3.27 -9.38
N TYR A 87 18.07 4.22 -10.22
CA TYR A 87 17.58 5.52 -9.80
C TYR A 87 16.49 5.43 -8.72
N GLN A 88 16.64 6.25 -7.69
CA GLN A 88 15.69 6.38 -6.59
C GLN A 88 15.04 7.77 -6.59
N SER A 89 13.73 7.79 -6.34
CA SER A 89 12.98 9.04 -6.13
C SER A 89 13.45 9.75 -4.85
N ALA A 90 13.27 11.07 -4.77
CA ALA A 90 13.72 11.89 -3.63
C ALA A 90 13.25 11.37 -2.25
N ASP A 91 12.07 10.76 -2.21
CA ASP A 91 11.51 10.11 -1.01
C ASP A 91 12.42 9.02 -0.41
N TYR A 92 13.33 8.46 -1.20
CA TYR A 92 14.31 7.49 -0.72
C TYR A 92 15.35 8.09 0.21
N ASP A 93 15.63 9.40 0.19
CA ASP A 93 16.60 10.01 1.13
C ASP A 93 16.27 9.65 2.58
N CYS A 94 15.04 9.97 3.00
CA CYS A 94 14.56 9.65 4.35
C CYS A 94 14.45 8.13 4.56
N ARG A 95 14.04 7.36 3.55
CA ARG A 95 13.82 5.90 3.68
C ARG A 95 15.14 5.13 3.78
N ASN A 96 16.17 5.55 3.07
CA ASN A 96 17.51 4.99 3.16
C ASN A 96 18.13 5.32 4.51
N ALA A 97 17.93 6.53 5.04
CA ALA A 97 18.32 6.89 6.40
C ALA A 97 17.66 5.96 7.44
N ILE A 98 16.34 5.79 7.36
CA ILE A 98 15.57 4.89 8.24
C ILE A 98 16.13 3.47 8.15
N PHE A 99 16.26 2.95 6.94
CA PHE A 99 16.70 1.58 6.72
C PHE A 99 18.11 1.34 7.24
N ARG A 100 19.02 2.29 7.01
CA ARG A 100 20.39 2.26 7.50
C ARG A 100 20.42 2.29 9.03
N ASP A 101 19.65 3.18 9.64
CA ASP A 101 19.60 3.32 11.09
C ASP A 101 19.01 2.06 11.74
N MET A 102 18.01 1.43 11.11
CA MET A 102 17.48 0.12 11.55
C MET A 102 18.53 -0.99 11.48
N ILE A 103 19.47 -0.97 10.53
CA ILE A 103 20.55 -1.96 10.45
C ILE A 103 21.61 -1.68 11.54
N ASN A 104 22.06 -0.44 11.63
CA ASN A 104 23.27 -0.06 12.39
C ASN A 104 23.02 0.19 13.88
N PHE A 105 21.84 0.68 14.28
CA PHE A 105 21.53 0.98 15.68
C PHE A 105 20.87 -0.21 16.39
N LYS A 106 20.94 -0.24 17.73
CA LYS A 106 20.16 -1.19 18.53
C LYS A 106 18.67 -0.91 18.35
N TRP A 107 17.84 -1.95 18.52
CA TRP A 107 16.39 -1.81 18.53
C TRP A 107 15.86 -1.73 19.98
N PRO A 108 14.94 -0.80 20.30
CA PRO A 108 14.43 0.27 19.44
C PRO A 108 15.50 1.31 19.06
N VAL A 109 15.39 1.91 17.87
CA VAL A 109 16.37 2.88 17.37
C VAL A 109 16.25 4.19 18.14
N ILE A 110 17.30 4.50 18.92
CA ILE A 110 17.41 5.70 19.75
C ILE A 110 18.60 6.53 19.27
N TYR A 111 18.35 7.82 19.07
CA TYR A 111 19.33 8.82 18.65
C TYR A 111 19.75 9.64 19.86
N LYS A 112 20.88 9.25 20.47
CA LYS A 112 21.40 9.88 21.70
C LYS A 112 21.68 11.37 21.52
N TYR A 113 22.10 11.77 20.32
CA TYR A 113 22.54 13.13 20.04
C TYR A 113 21.43 14.17 20.24
N ASN A 114 20.20 13.84 19.84
CA ASN A 114 19.04 14.75 19.92
C ASN A 114 18.06 14.36 21.03
N ASN A 115 18.36 13.34 21.84
CA ASN A 115 17.41 12.71 22.74
C ASN A 115 16.08 12.35 22.03
N THR A 116 16.19 11.76 20.83
CA THR A 116 15.05 11.35 20.00
C THR A 116 15.06 9.85 19.76
N ALA A 117 13.92 9.31 19.31
CA ALA A 117 13.82 7.93 18.86
C ALA A 117 13.04 7.84 17.54
N LEU A 118 13.30 6.79 16.76
CA LEU A 118 12.65 6.54 15.47
C LEU A 118 11.17 6.16 15.65
N VAL A 119 10.27 7.02 15.17
CA VAL A 119 8.82 6.76 15.17
C VAL A 119 8.27 6.97 13.78
N TYR A 120 8.08 5.88 13.05
CA TYR A 120 7.57 5.90 11.68
C TYR A 120 6.98 4.55 11.30
N TYR A 121 6.33 4.44 10.14
CA TYR A 121 5.74 3.19 9.66
C TYR A 121 6.77 2.17 9.15
N ILE A 122 7.61 1.68 10.06
CA ILE A 122 8.81 0.90 9.76
C ILE A 122 8.55 -0.57 9.41
N GLY A 123 7.31 -1.05 9.52
CA GLY A 123 6.97 -2.47 9.42
C GLY A 123 7.54 -3.12 8.16
N TYR A 124 7.39 -2.47 7.01
CA TYR A 124 7.84 -3.02 5.73
C TYR A 124 9.33 -3.36 5.68
N TRP A 125 10.19 -2.56 6.33
CA TRP A 125 11.64 -2.75 6.33
C TRP A 125 12.11 -3.81 7.33
N MET A 126 11.29 -4.17 8.32
CA MET A 126 11.70 -5.05 9.42
C MET A 126 12.36 -6.36 8.96
N PRO A 127 11.83 -7.11 7.95
CA PRO A 127 12.45 -8.35 7.51
C PRO A 127 13.84 -8.13 6.88
N ALA A 128 13.97 -7.16 5.98
CA ALA A 128 15.23 -6.85 5.33
C ALA A 128 16.26 -6.25 6.30
N ALA A 129 15.82 -5.43 7.25
CA ALA A 129 16.67 -4.82 8.26
C ALA A 129 17.20 -5.87 9.24
N LEU A 130 16.41 -6.90 9.57
CA LEU A 130 16.87 -8.03 10.38
C LEU A 130 18.00 -8.78 9.68
N VAL A 131 17.85 -9.04 8.37
CA VAL A 131 18.88 -9.71 7.56
C VAL A 131 20.16 -8.85 7.49
N GLY A 132 20.03 -7.55 7.26
CA GLY A 132 21.16 -6.61 7.30
C GLY A 132 21.84 -6.56 8.67
N LYS A 133 21.08 -6.58 9.76
CA LYS A 133 21.60 -6.61 11.13
C LYS A 133 22.34 -7.93 11.42
N PHE A 134 21.83 -9.06 10.96
CA PHE A 134 22.55 -10.33 11.05
C PHE A 134 23.87 -10.31 10.27
N ALA A 135 23.85 -9.75 9.06
CA ALA A 135 25.07 -9.56 8.27
C ALA A 135 26.08 -8.64 8.99
N PHE A 136 25.62 -7.58 9.65
CA PHE A 136 26.48 -6.74 10.49
C PHE A 136 27.11 -7.53 11.64
N LEU A 137 26.32 -8.36 12.35
CA LEU A 137 26.82 -9.19 13.45
C LEU A 137 27.88 -10.19 13.01
N VAL A 138 27.72 -10.79 11.82
CA VAL A 138 28.65 -11.81 11.30
C VAL A 138 29.91 -11.19 10.68
N SER A 139 29.76 -10.09 9.93
CA SER A 139 30.87 -9.48 9.19
C SER A 139 31.59 -8.36 9.93
N ASN A 140 30.97 -7.80 10.97
CA ASN A 140 31.38 -6.56 11.64
C ASN A 140 31.63 -5.37 10.67
N SER A 141 30.97 -5.38 9.50
CA SER A 141 31.16 -4.38 8.45
C SER A 141 29.84 -3.72 8.08
N ALA A 142 29.77 -2.40 8.26
CA ALA A 142 28.59 -1.60 7.91
C ALA A 142 28.32 -1.61 6.40
N SER A 143 29.36 -1.69 5.56
CA SER A 143 29.19 -1.74 4.09
C SER A 143 28.62 -3.09 3.64
N VAL A 144 29.10 -4.20 4.21
CA VAL A 144 28.54 -5.54 3.94
C VAL A 144 27.09 -5.62 4.43
N ALA A 145 26.81 -5.13 5.63
CA ALA A 145 25.46 -5.08 6.19
C ALA A 145 24.49 -4.26 5.33
N TRP A 146 24.94 -3.10 4.84
CA TRP A 146 24.17 -2.25 3.94
C TRP A 146 23.88 -2.94 2.59
N ALA A 147 24.90 -3.58 1.99
CA ALA A 147 24.73 -4.30 0.72
C ALA A 147 23.77 -5.49 0.86
N VAL A 148 23.95 -6.32 1.89
CA VAL A 148 23.09 -7.48 2.16
C VAL A 148 21.67 -7.05 2.52
N GLY A 149 21.53 -6.00 3.33
CA GLY A 149 20.21 -5.43 3.68
C GLY A 149 19.46 -4.93 2.44
N ASN A 150 20.13 -4.20 1.54
CA ASN A 150 19.52 -3.72 0.31
C ASN A 150 19.14 -4.84 -0.65
N PHE A 151 19.99 -5.87 -0.78
CA PHE A 151 19.65 -7.06 -1.54
C PHE A 151 18.42 -7.75 -0.96
N ALA A 152 18.37 -7.94 0.36
CA ALA A 152 17.22 -8.51 1.05
C ALA A 152 15.95 -7.66 0.86
N LEU A 153 16.07 -6.33 0.82
CA LEU A 153 14.95 -5.43 0.56
C LEU A 153 14.40 -5.61 -0.86
N LEU A 154 15.26 -5.71 -1.89
CA LEU A 154 14.85 -5.98 -3.26
C LEU A 154 14.10 -7.33 -3.37
N ILE A 155 14.63 -8.38 -2.75
CA ILE A 155 13.99 -9.70 -2.74
C ILE A 155 12.66 -9.66 -2.00
N TRP A 156 12.62 -9.03 -0.83
CA TRP A 156 11.40 -8.85 -0.04
C TRP A 156 10.31 -8.14 -0.84
N SER A 157 10.64 -7.01 -1.49
CA SER A 157 9.73 -6.26 -2.35
C SER A 157 9.24 -7.07 -3.53
N THR A 158 10.13 -7.79 -4.20
CA THR A 158 9.79 -8.68 -5.33
C THR A 158 8.82 -9.77 -4.90
N CYS A 159 9.04 -10.40 -3.74
CA CYS A 159 8.12 -11.39 -3.19
C CYS A 159 6.73 -10.80 -2.91
N GLY A 160 6.66 -9.60 -2.31
CA GLY A 160 5.39 -8.93 -2.06
C GLY A 160 4.62 -8.60 -3.35
N VAL A 161 5.29 -8.03 -4.36
CA VAL A 161 4.69 -7.74 -5.66
C VAL A 161 4.25 -9.01 -6.39
N LEU A 162 5.03 -10.09 -6.32
CA LEU A 162 4.64 -11.38 -6.87
C LEU A 162 3.35 -11.92 -6.21
N LEU A 163 3.21 -11.78 -4.89
CA LEU A 163 1.97 -12.15 -4.18
C LEU A 163 0.77 -11.30 -4.65
N VAL A 164 0.97 -10.00 -4.87
CA VAL A 164 -0.05 -9.11 -5.46
C VAL A 164 -0.47 -9.60 -6.85
N PHE A 165 0.48 -9.94 -7.73
CA PHE A 165 0.14 -10.50 -9.05
C PHE A 165 -0.64 -11.81 -8.94
N LEU A 166 -0.21 -12.74 -8.09
CA LEU A 166 -0.90 -14.02 -7.91
C LEU A 166 -2.32 -13.84 -7.37
N LEU A 167 -2.51 -12.94 -6.39
CA LEU A 167 -3.83 -12.58 -5.88
C LEU A 167 -4.69 -11.94 -6.97
N LEU A 168 -4.18 -10.96 -7.71
CA LEU A 168 -4.92 -10.24 -8.74
C LEU A 168 -5.33 -11.18 -9.89
N ILE A 169 -4.41 -11.98 -10.41
CA ILE A 169 -4.66 -13.00 -11.45
C ILE A 169 -5.75 -13.99 -11.00
N THR A 170 -5.67 -14.47 -9.76
CA THR A 170 -6.66 -15.38 -9.19
C THR A 170 -8.02 -14.70 -9.01
N THR A 171 -8.02 -13.43 -8.62
CA THR A 171 -9.25 -12.64 -8.42
C THR A 171 -9.98 -12.38 -9.73
N VAL A 172 -9.24 -11.97 -10.76
CA VAL A 172 -9.69 -11.72 -12.14
C VAL A 172 -9.99 -13.02 -12.90
N LYS A 173 -9.57 -14.19 -12.39
CA LYS A 173 -9.70 -15.50 -13.06
C LYS A 173 -8.98 -15.53 -14.42
N ALA A 174 -7.78 -14.96 -14.46
CA ALA A 174 -6.92 -14.94 -15.63
C ALA A 174 -6.27 -16.33 -15.86
N ASN A 175 -7.01 -17.23 -16.51
CA ASN A 175 -6.63 -18.65 -16.64
C ASN A 175 -5.66 -18.97 -17.79
N THR A 176 -5.28 -18.01 -18.63
CA THR A 176 -4.36 -18.23 -19.75
C THR A 176 -3.09 -17.40 -19.57
N ARG A 177 -1.96 -17.86 -20.14
CA ARG A 177 -0.68 -17.13 -20.06
C ARG A 177 -0.80 -15.67 -20.52
N LYS A 178 -1.49 -15.44 -21.64
CA LYS A 178 -1.75 -14.08 -22.16
C LYS A 178 -2.54 -13.23 -21.16
N LYS A 179 -3.60 -13.78 -20.56
CA LYS A 179 -4.38 -13.07 -19.54
C LYS A 179 -3.58 -12.80 -18.28
N MET A 180 -2.75 -13.73 -17.84
CA MET A 180 -1.88 -13.56 -16.66
C MET A 180 -0.88 -12.41 -16.86
N ILE A 181 -0.16 -12.41 -18.00
CA ILE A 181 0.77 -11.33 -18.34
C ILE A 181 0.02 -10.01 -18.50
N ALA A 182 -1.10 -10.00 -19.22
CA ALA A 182 -1.91 -8.80 -19.39
C ALA A 182 -2.41 -8.25 -18.06
N THR A 183 -2.89 -9.09 -17.13
CA THR A 183 -3.30 -8.65 -15.79
C THR A 183 -2.16 -7.97 -15.04
N SER A 184 -0.94 -8.53 -15.06
CA SER A 184 0.23 -7.93 -14.40
C SER A 184 0.65 -6.60 -15.04
N LEU A 185 0.76 -6.55 -16.38
CA LEU A 185 1.14 -5.33 -17.08
C LEU A 185 0.07 -4.25 -16.94
N LEU A 186 -1.21 -4.62 -17.06
CA LEU A 186 -2.30 -3.67 -16.92
C LEU A 186 -2.32 -3.04 -15.51
N PHE A 187 -1.94 -3.81 -14.49
CA PHE A 187 -1.81 -3.31 -13.12
C PHE A 187 -0.66 -2.31 -12.97
N ILE A 188 0.54 -2.64 -13.46
CA ILE A 188 1.72 -1.76 -13.42
C ILE A 188 1.39 -0.38 -14.01
N PHE A 189 0.71 -0.37 -15.16
CA PHE A 189 0.43 0.84 -15.92
C PHE A 189 -0.95 1.48 -15.63
N PHE A 190 -1.63 1.09 -14.54
CA PHE A 190 -2.92 1.71 -14.17
C PHE A 190 -2.73 3.06 -13.45
N SER A 191 -3.40 4.10 -13.95
CA SER A 191 -3.50 5.44 -13.35
C SER A 191 -4.82 6.14 -13.71
N GLY A 192 -5.11 7.25 -13.03
CA GLY A 192 -6.03 8.28 -13.52
C GLY A 192 -5.54 8.97 -14.78
N CYS A 193 -6.37 9.82 -15.38
CA CYS A 193 -6.03 10.54 -16.61
C CYS A 193 -5.21 11.82 -16.34
N ASP A 194 -4.15 11.72 -15.53
CA ASP A 194 -3.35 12.88 -15.10
C ASP A 194 -2.77 13.66 -16.27
N ALA A 195 -2.41 12.96 -17.37
CA ALA A 195 -1.86 13.61 -18.56
C ALA A 195 -2.84 14.63 -19.16
N LEU A 196 -4.15 14.32 -19.17
CA LEU A 196 -5.16 15.28 -19.62
C LEU A 196 -5.33 16.41 -18.61
N GLY A 197 -5.35 16.10 -17.31
CA GLY A 197 -5.43 17.12 -16.27
C GLY A 197 -4.25 18.10 -16.35
N TYR A 198 -3.05 17.59 -16.54
CA TYR A 198 -1.84 18.38 -16.70
C TYR A 198 -1.92 19.27 -17.95
N LEU A 199 -2.32 18.73 -19.11
CA LEU A 199 -2.50 19.51 -20.35
C LEU A 199 -3.55 20.63 -20.21
N LEU A 200 -4.58 20.44 -19.38
CA LEU A 200 -5.65 21.43 -19.20
C LEU A 200 -5.31 22.51 -18.16
N PHE A 201 -4.52 22.19 -17.14
CA PHE A 201 -4.33 23.04 -15.96
C PHE A 201 -2.89 23.51 -15.72
N LYS A 202 -1.91 22.96 -16.41
CA LYS A 202 -0.48 23.29 -16.25
C LYS A 202 0.15 23.63 -17.61
N ASN A 203 1.18 24.47 -17.56
CA ASN A 203 1.99 24.82 -18.72
C ASN A 203 3.37 24.16 -18.60
N GLY A 204 3.91 23.70 -19.74
CA GLY A 204 5.25 23.11 -19.81
C GLY A 204 5.26 21.59 -19.66
N PHE A 205 6.39 21.05 -19.21
CA PHE A 205 6.59 19.61 -18.99
C PHE A 205 7.08 19.39 -17.56
N ALA A 206 6.55 18.35 -16.90
CA ALA A 206 7.02 17.90 -15.60
C ALA A 206 7.28 16.39 -15.62
N TRP A 207 8.33 15.98 -14.92
CA TRP A 207 8.66 14.57 -14.73
C TRP A 207 7.76 13.86 -13.70
N HIS A 208 6.80 14.58 -13.11
CA HIS A 208 5.82 14.07 -12.17
C HIS A 208 4.50 14.86 -12.32
N ILE A 209 3.55 14.29 -13.07
CA ILE A 209 2.39 15.04 -13.60
C ILE A 209 1.13 14.99 -12.73
N GLU A 210 1.13 14.19 -11.67
CA GLU A 210 -0.06 13.91 -10.83
C GLU A 210 -0.50 15.12 -9.98
N TRP A 211 0.39 16.11 -9.80
CA TRP A 211 0.10 17.36 -9.07
C TRP A 211 -0.61 18.43 -9.90
N TRP A 212 -1.32 18.02 -10.95
CA TRP A 212 -2.01 18.94 -11.84
C TRP A 212 -3.20 19.63 -11.14
N ALA A 213 -3.85 18.97 -10.18
CA ALA A 213 -4.98 19.49 -9.42
C ALA A 213 -4.60 20.15 -8.08
N SER A 214 -3.41 20.76 -8.01
CA SER A 214 -2.86 21.46 -6.84
C SER A 214 -2.69 20.55 -5.61
N PHE A 215 -3.71 20.44 -4.75
CA PHE A 215 -3.65 19.65 -3.52
C PHE A 215 -4.33 18.28 -3.65
N TYR A 216 -5.17 18.11 -4.67
CA TYR A 216 -5.81 16.83 -4.94
C TYR A 216 -4.88 15.97 -5.77
N GLN A 217 -4.54 14.80 -5.25
CA GLN A 217 -3.71 13.85 -5.97
C GLN A 217 -4.08 12.42 -5.60
N PHE A 218 -4.22 11.59 -6.62
CA PHE A 218 -4.14 10.14 -6.50
C PHE A 218 -2.86 9.67 -7.14
N SER A 219 -2.15 8.79 -6.45
CA SER A 219 -0.92 8.21 -6.97
C SER A 219 -1.24 6.98 -7.82
N SER A 220 -0.67 6.92 -9.02
CA SER A 220 -0.68 5.79 -9.92
C SER A 220 -0.09 4.56 -9.23
N ILE A 221 -0.40 3.37 -9.76
CA ILE A 221 0.13 2.12 -9.21
C ILE A 221 1.67 2.11 -9.22
N THR A 222 2.29 2.64 -10.27
CA THR A 222 3.77 2.74 -10.35
C THR A 222 4.31 3.83 -9.43
N THR A 223 3.67 5.01 -9.35
CA THR A 223 4.07 6.07 -8.40
C THR A 223 4.09 5.53 -6.98
N CYS A 224 3.05 4.79 -6.57
CA CYS A 224 2.98 4.19 -5.25
C CYS A 224 4.22 3.32 -4.95
N LEU A 225 4.64 2.47 -5.90
CA LEU A 225 5.83 1.63 -5.71
C LEU A 225 7.15 2.44 -5.76
N PHE A 226 7.22 3.48 -6.59
CA PHE A 226 8.45 4.27 -6.83
C PHE A 226 8.76 5.26 -5.71
N TRP A 227 7.74 5.68 -4.95
CA TRP A 227 7.88 6.70 -3.93
C TRP A 227 7.60 6.15 -2.52
N VAL A 228 6.57 5.31 -2.36
CA VAL A 228 6.01 4.95 -1.03
C VAL A 228 5.80 3.44 -0.87
N PHE A 229 6.69 2.61 -1.45
CA PHE A 229 6.59 1.15 -1.46
C PHE A 229 6.23 0.50 -0.11
N ASN A 230 6.73 1.08 0.98
CA ASN A 230 6.54 0.62 2.35
C ASN A 230 5.08 0.71 2.84
N GLN A 231 4.31 1.68 2.30
CA GLN A 231 2.88 1.86 2.54
C GLN A 231 2.02 1.13 1.51
N THR A 232 2.60 0.70 0.40
CA THR A 232 1.86 0.28 -0.79
C THR A 232 1.69 -1.22 -0.87
N VAL A 233 2.79 -1.98 -0.87
CA VAL A 233 2.75 -3.41 -1.23
C VAL A 233 1.93 -4.23 -0.24
N ILE A 234 2.08 -3.96 1.06
CA ILE A 234 1.28 -4.63 2.11
C ILE A 234 -0.20 -4.26 1.97
N SER A 235 -0.52 -3.01 1.70
CA SER A 235 -1.92 -2.57 1.52
C SER A 235 -2.58 -3.18 0.29
N TRP A 236 -1.85 -3.36 -0.82
CA TRP A 236 -2.32 -4.10 -1.99
C TRP A 236 -2.65 -5.56 -1.66
N ILE A 237 -1.76 -6.24 -0.93
CA ILE A 237 -2.01 -7.62 -0.49
C ILE A 237 -3.26 -7.68 0.39
N ILE A 238 -3.37 -6.79 1.38
CA ILE A 238 -4.47 -6.76 2.35
C ILE A 238 -5.81 -6.51 1.65
N ILE A 239 -5.92 -5.49 0.79
CA ILE A 239 -7.20 -5.21 0.11
C ILE A 239 -7.61 -6.34 -0.82
N LEU A 240 -6.66 -6.94 -1.56
CA LEU A 240 -6.94 -8.08 -2.43
C LEU A 240 -7.32 -9.33 -1.64
N CYS A 241 -6.75 -9.57 -0.46
CA CYS A 241 -7.22 -10.62 0.44
C CYS A 241 -8.64 -10.33 0.93
N LEU A 242 -8.92 -9.12 1.43
CA LEU A 242 -10.22 -8.74 1.98
C LEU A 242 -11.36 -8.91 0.97
N ILE A 243 -11.20 -8.45 -0.27
CA ILE A 243 -12.27 -8.57 -1.28
C ILE A 243 -12.54 -10.02 -1.72
N ASN A 244 -11.63 -10.95 -1.40
CA ASN A 244 -11.80 -12.38 -1.67
C ASN A 244 -12.26 -13.18 -0.44
N GLU A 245 -12.28 -12.59 0.75
CA GLU A 245 -12.87 -13.24 1.93
C GLU A 245 -14.39 -13.36 1.76
N LYS A 246 -14.92 -14.54 2.11
CA LYS A 246 -16.37 -14.84 2.02
C LYS A 246 -17.13 -14.52 3.30
N SER A 247 -16.42 -14.31 4.41
CA SER A 247 -17.01 -14.02 5.72
C SER A 247 -16.12 -13.08 6.52
N VAL A 248 -16.71 -12.44 7.52
CA VAL A 248 -16.02 -11.46 8.39
C VAL A 248 -15.08 -12.09 9.43
N LYS A 249 -14.96 -13.42 9.42
CA LYS A 249 -14.17 -14.22 10.38
C LYS A 249 -12.71 -13.79 10.51
N ASN A 250 -12.15 -13.20 9.47
CA ASN A 250 -10.73 -12.86 9.39
C ASN A 250 -10.52 -11.36 9.06
N PHE A 251 -11.59 -10.57 9.01
CA PHE A 251 -11.52 -9.19 8.52
C PHE A 251 -10.67 -8.30 9.43
N ALA A 252 -10.88 -8.38 10.74
CA ALA A 252 -10.12 -7.54 11.67
C ALA A 252 -8.65 -7.92 11.62
N TYR A 253 -8.34 -9.23 11.64
CA TYR A 253 -6.98 -9.73 11.49
C TYR A 253 -6.29 -9.19 10.22
N ILE A 254 -6.91 -9.38 9.05
CA ILE A 254 -6.34 -8.94 7.78
C ILE A 254 -6.22 -7.42 7.72
N GLY A 255 -7.23 -6.70 8.22
CA GLY A 255 -7.30 -5.24 8.17
C GLY A 255 -6.26 -4.55 9.06
N VAL A 256 -6.12 -4.96 10.33
CA VAL A 256 -5.20 -4.29 11.26
C VAL A 256 -3.72 -4.50 10.91
N MET A 257 -3.41 -5.54 10.12
CA MET A 257 -2.05 -5.76 9.59
C MET A 257 -1.58 -4.67 8.62
N ALA A 258 -2.44 -3.72 8.22
CA ALA A 258 -2.05 -2.54 7.45
C ALA A 258 -1.42 -1.44 8.33
N LEU A 259 -1.72 -1.38 9.63
CA LEU A 259 -1.17 -0.37 10.54
C LEU A 259 0.37 -0.30 10.56
N PRO A 260 1.11 -1.44 10.59
CA PRO A 260 2.58 -1.44 10.48
C PRO A 260 3.13 -0.81 9.20
N SER A 261 2.37 -0.88 8.11
CA SER A 261 2.76 -0.27 6.82
C SER A 261 2.41 1.21 6.73
N GLY A 262 1.43 1.67 7.51
CA GLY A 262 1.09 3.09 7.65
C GLY A 262 -0.33 3.33 8.17
N PRO A 263 -0.57 4.40 8.95
CA PRO A 263 -1.91 4.75 9.43
C PRO A 263 -2.85 5.16 8.29
N PHE A 264 -2.36 5.86 7.27
CA PHE A 264 -3.20 6.30 6.16
C PHE A 264 -3.74 5.16 5.29
N PRO A 265 -2.90 4.22 4.77
CA PRO A 265 -3.44 3.08 4.03
C PRO A 265 -4.37 2.22 4.90
N PHE A 266 -4.10 2.11 6.22
CA PHE A 266 -5.01 1.44 7.15
C PHE A 266 -6.40 2.09 7.18
N LEU A 267 -6.50 3.42 7.23
CA LEU A 267 -7.81 4.09 7.17
C LEU A 267 -8.58 3.73 5.90
N GLY A 268 -7.89 3.69 4.76
CA GLY A 268 -8.48 3.23 3.49
C GLY A 268 -9.00 1.79 3.58
N ILE A 269 -8.21 0.87 4.14
CA ILE A 269 -8.61 -0.52 4.37
C ILE A 269 -9.79 -0.62 5.35
N PHE A 270 -9.78 0.20 6.40
CA PHE A 270 -10.80 0.20 7.44
C PHE A 270 -12.19 0.54 6.89
N ILE A 271 -12.27 1.47 5.93
CA ILE A 271 -13.51 1.79 5.20
C ILE A 271 -14.08 0.52 4.54
N TYR A 272 -13.24 -0.26 3.84
CA TYR A 272 -13.68 -1.52 3.22
C TYR A 272 -14.11 -2.56 4.25
N CYS A 273 -13.36 -2.71 5.34
CA CYS A 273 -13.73 -3.63 6.42
C CYS A 273 -15.11 -3.30 6.98
N ILE A 274 -15.39 -2.03 7.30
CA ILE A 274 -16.69 -1.60 7.82
C ILE A 274 -17.77 -1.81 6.79
N CYS A 275 -17.64 -1.26 5.58
CA CYS A 275 -18.73 -1.29 4.60
C CYS A 275 -19.09 -2.73 4.16
N ILE A 276 -18.08 -3.60 4.01
CA ILE A 276 -18.33 -5.01 3.69
C ILE A 276 -18.92 -5.73 4.91
N ALA A 277 -18.43 -5.49 6.12
CA ALA A 277 -19.02 -6.08 7.33
C ALA A 277 -20.47 -5.64 7.54
N MET A 278 -20.80 -4.37 7.34
CA MET A 278 -22.17 -3.85 7.39
C MET A 278 -23.07 -4.57 6.39
N LYS A 279 -22.62 -4.79 5.15
CA LYS A 279 -23.38 -5.57 4.16
C LYS A 279 -23.64 -7.00 4.64
N HIS A 280 -22.64 -7.67 5.22
CA HIS A 280 -22.80 -9.00 5.78
C HIS A 280 -23.76 -9.01 6.98
N GLY A 281 -23.70 -8.00 7.84
CA GLY A 281 -24.61 -7.80 8.97
C GLY A 281 -26.05 -7.59 8.53
N LEU A 282 -26.29 -6.71 7.56
CA LEU A 282 -27.63 -6.49 6.97
C LEU A 282 -28.19 -7.76 6.35
N LYS A 283 -27.35 -8.55 5.67
CA LYS A 283 -27.76 -9.86 5.13
C LYS A 283 -28.13 -10.84 6.26
N ALA A 284 -27.31 -10.92 7.30
CA ALA A 284 -27.56 -11.77 8.46
C ALA A 284 -28.84 -11.37 9.22
N MET A 285 -29.14 -10.07 9.34
CA MET A 285 -30.41 -9.59 9.89
C MET A 285 -31.61 -10.07 9.09
N LYS A 286 -31.56 -9.92 7.75
CA LYS A 286 -32.64 -10.41 6.85
C LYS A 286 -32.83 -11.92 6.94
N GLN A 287 -31.75 -12.67 7.19
CA GLN A 287 -31.76 -14.13 7.31
C GLN A 287 -32.01 -14.62 8.75
N LYS A 288 -32.19 -13.72 9.73
CA LYS A 288 -32.30 -14.04 11.17
C LYS A 288 -31.08 -14.78 11.76
N GLU A 289 -29.90 -14.61 11.17
CA GLU A 289 -28.63 -15.24 11.57
C GLU A 289 -27.67 -14.28 12.30
N ILE A 290 -28.20 -13.21 12.92
CA ILE A 290 -27.37 -12.14 13.52
C ILE A 290 -26.42 -12.65 14.61
N LYS A 291 -26.83 -13.65 15.41
CA LYS A 291 -25.96 -14.28 16.42
C LYS A 291 -24.74 -14.94 15.78
N GLY A 292 -24.91 -15.60 14.63
CA GLY A 292 -23.82 -16.19 13.85
C GLY A 292 -22.87 -15.13 13.30
N PHE A 293 -23.41 -14.02 12.79
CA PHE A 293 -22.61 -12.89 12.32
C PHE A 293 -21.76 -12.25 13.43
N ILE A 294 -22.34 -12.03 14.61
CA ILE A 294 -21.59 -11.49 15.77
C ILE A 294 -20.47 -12.46 16.17
N LYS A 295 -20.74 -13.77 16.21
CA LYS A 295 -19.72 -14.78 16.46
C LYS A 295 -18.60 -14.77 15.41
N ASP A 296 -18.94 -14.49 14.15
CA ASP A 296 -17.98 -14.35 13.06
C ASP A 296 -17.15 -13.06 13.17
N ILE A 297 -17.64 -12.00 13.82
CA ILE A 297 -16.83 -10.81 14.14
C ILE A 297 -15.84 -11.13 15.26
N PHE A 298 -16.32 -11.73 16.35
CA PHE A 298 -15.55 -11.99 17.56
C PHE A 298 -14.86 -13.36 17.54
N THR A 299 -14.16 -13.67 16.44
CA THR A 299 -13.29 -14.84 16.36
C THR A 299 -11.99 -14.59 17.11
N ILE A 300 -11.34 -15.68 17.57
CA ILE A 300 -10.05 -15.61 18.28
C ILE A 300 -9.02 -14.81 17.46
N GLN A 301 -8.91 -15.06 16.16
CA GLN A 301 -7.96 -14.35 15.31
C GLN A 301 -8.21 -12.84 15.24
N ASN A 302 -9.47 -12.41 15.16
CA ASN A 302 -9.84 -10.98 15.11
C ASN A 302 -9.57 -10.30 16.47
N ILE A 303 -9.93 -10.97 17.57
CA ILE A 303 -9.71 -10.44 18.92
C ILE A 303 -8.20 -10.31 19.19
N PHE A 304 -7.44 -11.38 18.95
CA PHE A 304 -6.00 -11.39 19.24
C PHE A 304 -5.24 -10.39 18.39
N SER A 305 -5.57 -10.25 17.09
CA SER A 305 -4.95 -9.24 16.24
C SER A 305 -5.25 -7.82 16.71
N CYS A 306 -6.51 -7.52 17.08
CA CYS A 306 -6.88 -6.19 17.54
C CYS A 306 -6.22 -5.86 18.88
N LEU A 307 -6.26 -6.78 19.83
CA LEU A 307 -5.69 -6.59 21.17
C LEU A 307 -4.18 -6.37 21.13
N VAL A 308 -3.48 -7.02 20.21
CA VAL A 308 -2.02 -6.86 20.06
C VAL A 308 -1.68 -5.63 19.22
N ILE A 309 -2.17 -5.55 17.99
CA ILE A 309 -1.65 -4.60 17.01
C ILE A 309 -2.14 -3.18 17.29
N VAL A 310 -3.42 -3.02 17.60
CA VAL A 310 -4.03 -1.69 17.72
C VAL A 310 -3.41 -0.89 18.87
N PRO A 311 -3.38 -1.36 20.13
CA PRO A 311 -2.79 -0.60 21.23
C PRO A 311 -1.31 -0.28 21.02
N ILE A 312 -0.53 -1.26 20.55
CA ILE A 312 0.92 -1.12 20.36
C ILE A 312 1.22 -0.04 19.31
N TYR A 313 0.61 -0.13 18.13
CA TYR A 313 0.88 0.82 17.05
C TYR A 313 0.24 2.19 17.30
N LEU A 314 -0.92 2.25 17.98
CA LEU A 314 -1.50 3.53 18.39
C LEU A 314 -0.57 4.28 19.37
N LEU A 315 -0.04 3.59 20.38
CA LEU A 315 0.92 4.20 21.33
C LEU A 315 2.24 4.56 20.65
N TYR A 316 2.72 3.71 19.74
CA TYR A 316 3.93 3.99 18.98
C TYR A 316 3.77 5.24 18.13
N TYR A 317 2.73 5.32 17.29
CA TYR A 317 2.52 6.47 16.40
C TYR A 317 2.12 7.74 17.14
N SER A 318 1.36 7.67 18.24
CA SER A 318 1.03 8.86 19.06
C SER A 318 2.26 9.51 19.70
N SER A 319 3.38 8.79 19.75
CA SER A 319 4.65 9.34 20.22
C SER A 319 5.30 10.27 19.17
N ASN A 320 4.94 10.19 17.89
CA ASN A 320 5.57 10.96 16.81
C ASN A 320 5.51 12.49 17.05
N SER A 321 6.61 13.20 16.77
CA SER A 321 6.68 14.65 17.02
C SER A 321 5.74 15.45 16.13
N ALA A 322 5.53 15.05 14.88
CA ALA A 322 4.61 15.75 13.97
C ALA A 322 3.16 15.78 14.50
N MET A 323 2.74 14.76 15.27
CA MET A 323 1.43 14.76 15.93
C MET A 323 1.32 15.76 17.08
N ASN A 324 2.44 16.09 17.75
CA ASN A 324 2.46 16.96 18.92
C ASN A 324 2.77 18.43 18.56
N SER A 325 3.49 18.67 17.45
CA SER A 325 3.78 20.02 16.93
C SER A 325 2.55 20.73 16.35
N SER A 326 1.46 20.01 16.07
CA SER A 326 0.17 20.53 15.61
C SER A 326 -0.67 21.24 16.68
N GLY A 327 -0.24 21.23 17.94
CA GLY A 327 -1.01 21.77 19.08
C GLY A 327 -0.84 23.26 19.36
N ASN A 328 0.20 23.92 18.84
CA ASN A 328 0.59 25.28 19.26
C ASN A 328 0.75 26.27 18.09
N ASN A 329 -0.31 26.54 17.31
CA ASN A 329 -0.38 27.54 16.21
C ASN A 329 0.04 27.08 14.80
N SER A 330 0.02 25.78 14.49
CA SER A 330 0.11 25.31 13.11
C SER A 330 -1.22 24.71 12.67
N ASN A 331 -1.59 24.90 11.40
CA ASN A 331 -2.74 24.29 10.73
C ASN A 331 -2.64 22.75 10.62
N GLY A 332 -1.87 22.10 11.50
CA GLY A 332 -1.37 20.73 11.44
C GLY A 332 -2.35 19.65 11.88
N GLY A 333 -3.62 19.97 12.07
CA GLY A 333 -4.68 19.02 12.44
C GLY A 333 -5.27 18.24 11.27
N PHE A 334 -6.23 17.36 11.58
CA PHE A 334 -7.18 16.87 10.58
C PHE A 334 -8.17 18.00 10.25
N GLY A 335 -8.38 18.28 8.97
CA GLY A 335 -9.25 19.36 8.55
C GLY A 335 -9.76 19.17 7.13
N PHE A 336 -10.57 20.11 6.66
CA PHE A 336 -10.95 20.13 5.26
C PHE A 336 -9.89 20.89 4.46
N TYR A 337 -9.67 20.50 3.20
CA TYR A 337 -8.80 21.31 2.32
C TYR A 337 -9.33 22.72 2.13
N TRP A 338 -10.65 22.89 2.20
CA TRP A 338 -11.34 24.16 2.04
C TRP A 338 -10.84 25.25 3.00
N ASP A 339 -10.31 24.87 4.16
CA ASP A 339 -9.81 25.80 5.17
C ASP A 339 -8.49 26.50 4.77
N GLN A 340 -7.79 26.01 3.74
CA GLN A 340 -6.53 26.59 3.22
C GLN A 340 -6.69 27.25 1.85
N ILE A 341 -7.91 27.28 1.32
CA ILE A 341 -8.19 27.74 -0.04
C ILE A 341 -8.23 29.27 -0.04
N ASN A 342 -7.22 29.91 -0.63
CA ASN A 342 -7.17 31.35 -0.87
C ASN A 342 -7.81 31.79 -2.19
N CYS A 343 -8.50 30.91 -2.90
CA CYS A 343 -9.10 31.16 -4.21
C CYS A 343 -10.63 31.05 -4.19
N ASN A 344 -11.27 31.61 -5.23
CA ASN A 344 -12.73 31.62 -5.35
C ASN A 344 -13.28 30.19 -5.35
N LEU A 345 -14.29 29.97 -4.49
CA LEU A 345 -15.05 28.74 -4.36
C LEU A 345 -15.41 28.09 -5.71
N THR A 346 -15.86 28.88 -6.68
CA THR A 346 -16.27 28.36 -8.00
C THR A 346 -15.11 27.68 -8.73
N THR A 347 -13.90 28.23 -8.61
CA THR A 347 -12.70 27.68 -9.26
C THR A 347 -12.30 26.34 -8.62
N GLU A 348 -12.40 26.24 -7.30
CA GLU A 348 -12.05 25.00 -6.60
C GLU A 348 -13.09 23.90 -6.79
N LEU A 349 -14.39 24.23 -6.80
CA LEU A 349 -15.42 23.26 -7.16
C LEU A 349 -15.21 22.72 -8.58
N LEU A 350 -14.84 23.59 -9.53
CA LEU A 350 -14.52 23.17 -10.89
C LEU A 350 -13.26 22.29 -10.93
N ARG A 351 -12.19 22.67 -10.23
CA ARG A 351 -10.96 21.87 -10.15
C ARG A 351 -11.21 20.50 -9.52
N TYR A 352 -11.93 20.47 -8.40
CA TYR A 352 -12.31 19.24 -7.72
C TYR A 352 -13.19 18.34 -8.58
N SER A 353 -14.17 18.91 -9.27
CA SER A 353 -15.04 18.17 -10.19
C SER A 353 -14.23 17.57 -11.35
N MET A 354 -13.33 18.34 -11.95
CA MET A 354 -12.45 17.86 -13.02
C MET A 354 -11.50 16.78 -12.53
N PHE A 355 -10.95 16.93 -11.32
CA PHE A 355 -10.15 15.90 -10.65
C PHE A 355 -10.94 14.59 -10.53
N LEU A 356 -12.14 14.62 -9.94
CA LEU A 356 -12.96 13.42 -9.81
C LEU A 356 -13.35 12.80 -11.16
N ILE A 357 -13.65 13.62 -12.17
CA ILE A 357 -13.99 13.14 -13.52
C ILE A 357 -12.81 12.39 -14.13
N LEU A 358 -11.62 13.00 -14.16
CA LEU A 358 -10.45 12.46 -14.84
C LEU A 358 -9.81 11.28 -14.09
N GLU A 359 -9.84 11.30 -12.76
CA GLU A 359 -9.25 10.23 -11.95
C GLU A 359 -10.16 9.02 -11.78
N VAL A 360 -11.47 9.25 -11.66
CA VAL A 360 -12.43 8.20 -11.22
C VAL A 360 -13.61 8.09 -12.16
N GLY A 361 -14.23 9.21 -12.52
CA GLY A 361 -15.50 9.28 -13.24
C GLY A 361 -15.45 8.61 -14.60
N VAL A 362 -14.41 8.87 -15.39
CA VAL A 362 -14.20 8.27 -16.72
C VAL A 362 -14.18 6.74 -16.66
N TYR A 363 -13.54 6.14 -15.65
CA TYR A 363 -13.55 4.69 -15.46
C TYR A 363 -14.90 4.21 -14.91
N ALA A 364 -15.40 4.87 -13.88
CA ALA A 364 -16.60 4.46 -13.15
C ALA A 364 -17.83 4.39 -14.05
N VAL A 365 -18.04 5.38 -14.92
CA VAL A 365 -19.16 5.44 -15.86
C VAL A 365 -19.13 4.26 -16.84
N VAL A 366 -17.95 3.97 -17.41
CA VAL A 366 -17.80 2.93 -18.44
C VAL A 366 -18.02 1.53 -17.85
N ILE A 367 -17.49 1.26 -16.66
CA ILE A 367 -17.65 -0.06 -16.00
C ILE A 367 -18.96 -0.19 -15.20
N TYR A 368 -19.75 0.88 -15.07
CA TYR A 368 -20.98 0.92 -14.26
C TYR A 368 -21.95 -0.20 -14.62
N LYS A 369 -22.25 -0.40 -15.91
CA LYS A 369 -23.23 -1.40 -16.36
C LYS A 369 -22.88 -2.82 -15.87
N LYS A 370 -21.59 -3.16 -15.82
CA LYS A 370 -21.09 -4.45 -15.31
C LYS A 370 -21.16 -4.53 -13.79
N ASN A 371 -20.94 -3.40 -13.11
CA ASN A 371 -20.75 -3.33 -11.66
C ASN A 371 -21.94 -2.76 -10.86
N LYS A 372 -23.08 -2.43 -11.49
CA LYS A 372 -24.26 -1.82 -10.84
C LYS A 372 -24.86 -2.61 -9.66
N LYS A 373 -24.54 -3.90 -9.54
CA LYS A 373 -24.97 -4.75 -8.39
C LYS A 373 -23.82 -5.06 -7.43
N ASN A 374 -22.61 -4.61 -7.75
CA ASN A 374 -21.41 -4.90 -6.99
C ASN A 374 -21.19 -3.80 -5.94
N ILE A 375 -21.40 -4.11 -4.66
CA ILE A 375 -21.18 -3.16 -3.56
C ILE A 375 -19.77 -2.57 -3.56
N LEU A 376 -18.76 -3.35 -3.98
CA LEU A 376 -17.37 -2.91 -3.97
C LEU A 376 -17.17 -1.70 -4.88
N PHE A 377 -17.92 -1.63 -5.98
CA PHE A 377 -17.87 -0.49 -6.89
C PHE A 377 -18.33 0.79 -6.20
N TYR A 378 -19.45 0.74 -5.49
CA TYR A 378 -19.97 1.89 -4.75
C TYR A 378 -19.04 2.31 -3.61
N ILE A 379 -18.51 1.35 -2.84
CA ILE A 379 -17.52 1.64 -1.79
C ILE A 379 -16.31 2.35 -2.41
N THR A 380 -15.82 1.86 -3.55
CA THR A 380 -14.65 2.42 -4.24
C THR A 380 -14.90 3.86 -4.70
N VAL A 381 -15.97 4.08 -5.48
CA VAL A 381 -16.28 5.39 -6.05
C VAL A 381 -16.56 6.40 -4.94
N ILE A 382 -17.38 6.04 -3.95
CA ILE A 382 -17.72 6.94 -2.83
C ILE A 382 -16.47 7.27 -2.01
N SER A 383 -15.59 6.29 -1.74
CA SER A 383 -14.34 6.55 -1.02
C SER A 383 -13.45 7.53 -1.78
N LEU A 384 -13.25 7.34 -3.08
CA LEU A 384 -12.44 8.25 -3.91
C LEU A 384 -13.08 9.64 -4.07
N MET A 385 -14.41 9.76 -3.94
CA MET A 385 -15.10 11.05 -3.91
C MET A 385 -15.07 11.76 -2.55
N ILE A 386 -14.73 11.08 -1.46
CA ILE A 386 -14.77 11.64 -0.11
C ILE A 386 -13.37 11.88 0.43
N ILE A 387 -12.44 10.95 0.20
CA ILE A 387 -11.07 11.00 0.72
C ILE A 387 -10.36 12.33 0.41
N PRO A 388 -10.39 12.88 -0.81
CA PRO A 388 -9.65 14.11 -1.12
C PRO A 388 -10.26 15.38 -0.52
N LEU A 389 -11.41 15.31 0.14
CA LEU A 389 -11.98 16.46 0.85
C LEU A 389 -11.23 16.77 2.15
N PHE A 390 -10.49 15.79 2.67
CA PHE A 390 -9.81 15.86 3.96
C PHE A 390 -8.31 15.97 3.81
N ARG A 391 -7.69 16.75 4.70
CA ARG A 391 -6.24 16.85 4.85
C ARG A 391 -5.84 16.40 6.25
N MET A 392 -4.59 15.96 6.37
CA MET A 392 -3.96 15.72 7.66
C MET A 392 -2.59 16.37 7.64
N CYS A 393 -2.40 17.31 8.57
CA CYS A 393 -1.25 18.20 8.61
C CYS A 393 -1.18 19.12 7.36
N ASP A 394 -0.02 19.72 7.11
CA ASP A 394 0.20 20.61 5.95
C ASP A 394 0.57 19.85 4.66
N SER A 395 0.44 18.53 4.67
CA SER A 395 0.81 17.66 3.55
C SER A 395 -0.41 17.10 2.84
N ALA A 396 -0.29 16.89 1.52
CA ALA A 396 -1.32 16.22 0.74
C ALA A 396 -1.32 14.67 0.86
N ASP A 397 -0.54 14.12 1.80
CA ASP A 397 -0.39 12.68 2.00
C ASP A 397 -1.70 11.97 2.37
N PHE A 398 -2.66 12.66 2.99
CA PHE A 398 -3.92 12.03 3.34
C PHE A 398 -4.63 11.47 2.09
N ALA A 399 -4.86 12.32 1.08
CA ALA A 399 -5.56 11.91 -0.13
C ALA A 399 -4.76 10.84 -0.90
N MET A 400 -3.45 11.01 -1.00
CA MET A 400 -2.57 10.08 -1.71
C MET A 400 -2.50 8.69 -1.07
N ARG A 401 -2.44 8.61 0.26
CA ARG A 401 -2.14 7.34 0.97
C ARG A 401 -3.40 6.61 1.42
N VAL A 402 -4.45 7.33 1.83
CA VAL A 402 -5.74 6.71 2.22
C VAL A 402 -6.46 6.13 1.00
N SER A 403 -6.24 6.68 -0.20
CA SER A 403 -6.86 6.21 -1.45
C SER A 403 -6.24 4.95 -2.03
N ILE A 404 -5.03 4.53 -1.62
CA ILE A 404 -4.31 3.37 -2.18
C ILE A 404 -5.21 2.13 -2.31
N PRO A 405 -5.97 1.71 -1.28
CA PRO A 405 -6.86 0.55 -1.40
C PRO A 405 -7.97 0.75 -2.45
N ALA A 406 -8.56 1.94 -2.52
CA ALA A 406 -9.65 2.22 -3.45
C ALA A 406 -9.17 2.30 -4.90
N ILE A 407 -8.02 2.91 -5.16
CA ILE A 407 -7.37 2.91 -6.47
C ILE A 407 -7.06 1.47 -6.91
N THR A 408 -6.57 0.63 -5.98
CA THR A 408 -6.30 -0.79 -6.24
C THR A 408 -7.55 -1.55 -6.66
N VAL A 409 -8.68 -1.32 -5.97
CA VAL A 409 -9.96 -1.98 -6.30
C VAL A 409 -10.53 -1.45 -7.62
N LEU A 410 -10.44 -0.15 -7.89
CA LEU A 410 -10.83 0.43 -9.18
C LEU A 410 -10.03 -0.18 -10.33
N GLY A 411 -8.69 -0.21 -10.19
CA GLY A 411 -7.78 -0.83 -11.13
C GLY A 411 -8.11 -2.31 -11.35
N PHE A 412 -8.36 -3.06 -10.28
CA PHE A 412 -8.83 -4.44 -10.39
C PHE A 412 -10.11 -4.56 -11.24
N MET A 413 -11.11 -3.73 -11.04
CA MET A 413 -12.37 -3.80 -11.80
C MET A 413 -12.19 -3.46 -13.27
N VAL A 414 -11.32 -2.48 -13.58
CA VAL A 414 -10.94 -2.12 -14.96
C VAL A 414 -10.20 -3.27 -15.63
N ILE A 415 -9.21 -3.84 -14.96
CA ILE A 415 -8.42 -4.98 -15.44
C ILE A 415 -9.34 -6.20 -15.68
N ASP A 416 -10.24 -6.51 -14.74
CA ASP A 416 -11.20 -7.59 -14.90
C ASP A 416 -12.11 -7.37 -16.12
N TYR A 417 -12.50 -6.13 -16.42
CA TYR A 417 -13.23 -5.81 -17.65
C TYR A 417 -12.37 -6.10 -18.89
N LEU A 418 -11.20 -5.48 -18.99
CA LEU A 418 -10.33 -5.55 -20.18
C LEU A 418 -9.84 -6.97 -20.48
N VAL A 419 -9.49 -7.74 -19.44
CA VAL A 419 -8.95 -9.10 -19.60
C VAL A 419 -10.04 -10.11 -19.96
N ASN A 420 -11.22 -10.02 -19.33
CA ASN A 420 -12.27 -11.01 -19.55
C ASN A 420 -13.20 -10.70 -20.73
N ASN A 421 -13.18 -9.46 -21.25
CA ASN A 421 -14.00 -9.05 -22.38
C ASN A 421 -13.17 -8.72 -23.63
N PHE A 422 -11.92 -9.19 -23.73
CA PHE A 422 -11.06 -8.98 -24.91
C PHE A 422 -11.74 -9.37 -26.24
N ASN A 423 -12.54 -10.44 -26.24
CA ASN A 423 -13.28 -10.89 -27.43
C ASN A 423 -14.38 -9.90 -27.87
N ASP A 424 -14.78 -8.95 -27.02
CA ASP A 424 -15.73 -7.90 -27.39
C ASP A 424 -15.15 -6.96 -28.46
N LEU A 425 -13.83 -6.95 -28.71
CA LEU A 425 -13.24 -6.29 -29.88
C LEU A 425 -13.72 -6.87 -31.21
N LYS A 426 -13.96 -8.18 -31.23
CA LYS A 426 -14.34 -8.96 -32.43
C LYS A 426 -15.85 -9.19 -32.53
N THR A 427 -16.63 -8.67 -31.58
CA THR A 427 -18.09 -8.87 -31.58
C THR A 427 -18.78 -7.98 -32.59
N THR A 428 -19.88 -8.46 -33.17
CA THR A 428 -20.79 -7.66 -34.01
C THR A 428 -21.66 -6.71 -33.19
N LYS A 429 -21.78 -6.93 -31.87
CA LYS A 429 -22.54 -6.06 -30.96
C LYS A 429 -21.81 -4.73 -30.73
N LYS A 430 -22.18 -3.72 -31.50
CA LYS A 430 -21.62 -2.35 -31.47
C LYS A 430 -21.38 -1.81 -30.06
N LEU A 431 -22.38 -1.89 -29.17
CA LEU A 431 -22.27 -1.33 -27.81
C LEU A 431 -21.10 -1.93 -27.01
N LYS A 432 -20.94 -3.27 -27.00
CA LYS A 432 -19.87 -3.94 -26.25
C LYS A 432 -18.49 -3.59 -26.81
N LYS A 433 -18.38 -3.60 -28.14
CA LYS A 433 -17.16 -3.19 -28.85
C LYS A 433 -16.77 -1.76 -28.47
N TYR A 434 -17.70 -0.81 -28.53
CA TYR A 434 -17.42 0.57 -28.16
C TYR A 434 -17.09 0.75 -26.68
N THR A 435 -17.79 0.06 -25.76
CA THR A 435 -17.45 0.12 -24.33
C THR A 435 -16.03 -0.37 -24.08
N TYR A 436 -15.61 -1.46 -24.74
CA TYR A 436 -14.24 -1.96 -24.65
C TYR A 436 -13.21 -0.96 -25.19
N ILE A 437 -13.43 -0.42 -26.39
CA ILE A 437 -12.52 0.54 -27.03
C ILE A 437 -12.39 1.80 -26.16
N VAL A 438 -13.51 2.36 -25.69
CA VAL A 438 -13.51 3.55 -24.83
C VAL A 438 -12.74 3.28 -23.53
N LEU A 439 -12.99 2.15 -22.86
CA LEU A 439 -12.26 1.81 -21.64
C LEU A 439 -10.75 1.65 -21.89
N LEU A 440 -10.39 1.00 -23.00
CA LEU A 440 -8.99 0.83 -23.38
C LEU A 440 -8.33 2.18 -23.69
N SER A 441 -9.01 3.10 -24.39
CA SER A 441 -8.50 4.44 -24.67
C SER A 441 -8.27 5.24 -23.40
N ILE A 442 -9.23 5.24 -22.46
CA ILE A 442 -9.08 5.90 -21.16
C ILE A 442 -7.89 5.30 -20.40
N TYR A 443 -7.79 3.96 -20.37
CA TYR A 443 -6.67 3.27 -19.75
C TYR A 443 -5.32 3.66 -20.37
N LEU A 444 -5.23 3.75 -21.71
CA LEU A 444 -4.00 4.14 -22.40
C LEU A 444 -3.60 5.59 -22.09
N ILE A 445 -4.57 6.50 -22.00
CA ILE A 445 -4.34 7.88 -21.55
C ILE A 445 -3.80 7.89 -20.12
N GLY A 446 -4.43 7.13 -19.21
CA GLY A 446 -3.93 7.03 -17.83
C GLY A 446 -2.55 6.37 -17.73
N SER A 447 -2.22 5.44 -18.63
CA SER A 447 -0.91 4.78 -18.64
C SER A 447 0.26 5.72 -18.94
N VAL A 448 0.01 6.94 -19.42
CA VAL A 448 1.04 7.96 -19.61
C VAL A 448 1.71 8.33 -18.29
N THR A 449 0.97 8.42 -17.18
CA THR A 449 1.53 8.73 -15.85
C THR A 449 2.62 7.74 -15.42
N PRO A 450 2.36 6.41 -15.33
CA PRO A 450 3.39 5.44 -15.00
C PRO A 450 4.51 5.41 -16.04
N MET A 451 4.23 5.63 -17.34
CA MET A 451 5.29 5.75 -18.36
C MET A 451 6.22 6.94 -18.10
N ILE A 452 5.71 8.08 -17.66
CA ILE A 452 6.52 9.25 -17.26
C ILE A 452 7.35 8.91 -16.02
N GLU A 453 6.84 8.15 -15.04
CA GLU A 453 7.63 7.70 -13.90
C GLU A 453 8.82 6.82 -14.31
N PHE A 454 8.61 5.86 -15.21
CA PHE A 454 9.72 5.09 -15.80
C PHE A 454 10.68 6.00 -16.58
N GLY A 455 10.12 6.92 -17.39
CA GLY A 455 10.87 7.89 -18.18
C GLY A 455 11.74 8.82 -17.33
N ARG A 456 11.24 9.25 -16.16
CA ARG A 456 11.99 10.06 -15.19
C ARG A 456 13.24 9.34 -14.71
N GLY A 457 13.13 8.06 -14.37
CA GLY A 457 14.30 7.26 -13.99
C GLY A 457 15.30 7.12 -15.13
N ILE A 458 14.82 6.77 -16.33
CA ILE A 458 15.68 6.60 -17.51
C ILE A 458 16.41 7.90 -17.86
N HIS A 459 15.69 9.03 -17.84
CA HIS A 459 16.25 10.35 -18.11
C HIS A 459 17.39 10.68 -17.14
N ASN A 460 17.19 10.49 -15.83
CA ASN A 460 18.23 10.74 -14.84
C ASN A 460 19.45 9.83 -15.05
N VAL A 461 19.24 8.54 -15.32
CA VAL A 461 20.33 7.58 -15.59
C VAL A 461 21.17 7.99 -16.80
N ILE A 462 20.52 8.43 -17.88
CA ILE A 462 21.21 8.91 -19.09
C ILE A 462 21.93 10.23 -18.81
N TYR A 463 21.25 11.19 -18.17
CA TYR A 463 21.79 12.52 -17.88
C TYR A 463 23.04 12.47 -17.01
N TYR A 464 23.00 11.70 -15.92
CA TYR A 464 24.13 11.53 -15.01
C TYR A 464 25.10 10.41 -15.43
N LYS A 465 24.81 9.68 -16.53
CA LYS A 465 25.59 8.53 -17.04
C LYS A 465 25.88 7.47 -15.96
N LYS A 466 24.92 7.26 -15.05
CA LYS A 466 25.06 6.38 -13.89
C LYS A 466 23.72 5.68 -13.60
N ILE A 467 23.75 4.37 -13.36
CA ILE A 467 22.55 3.56 -13.13
C ILE A 467 22.11 3.62 -11.65
N ASP A 468 23.05 3.44 -10.73
CA ASP A 468 22.88 3.43 -9.28
C ASP A 468 22.82 4.87 -8.71
N LEU A 469 21.84 5.63 -9.18
CA LEU A 469 21.52 6.96 -8.67
C LEU A 469 20.68 6.84 -7.38
N VAL A 470 21.37 6.50 -6.30
CA VAL A 470 20.79 6.36 -4.96
C VAL A 470 20.49 7.75 -4.38
N SER A 471 19.28 7.94 -3.86
CA SER A 471 18.90 9.13 -3.10
C SER A 471 19.36 8.93 -1.66
N ASP A 472 20.46 9.57 -1.27
CA ASP A 472 21.09 9.32 0.03
C ASP A 472 21.74 10.56 0.65
N ASP A 473 21.10 11.72 0.47
CA ASP A 473 21.55 12.99 1.04
C ASP A 473 21.41 13.01 2.57
N ILE A 474 20.37 12.34 3.08
CA ILE A 474 20.18 12.12 4.51
C ILE A 474 20.79 10.76 4.88
N LYS A 475 21.97 10.77 5.51
CA LYS A 475 22.64 9.53 5.87
C LYS A 475 22.06 8.83 7.10
N THR A 476 21.63 9.61 8.08
CA THR A 476 21.12 9.15 9.38
C THR A 476 20.30 10.27 10.01
N PHE A 477 19.35 9.91 10.88
CA PHE A 477 18.63 10.88 11.72
C PHE A 477 19.36 11.20 13.04
N ASN A 478 20.48 10.52 13.34
CA ASN A 478 21.33 10.82 14.49
C ASN A 478 22.26 12.04 14.24
N ARG A 479 21.68 13.19 13.89
CA ARG A 479 22.42 14.43 13.53
C ARG A 479 21.64 15.66 13.98
N TYR A 480 22.30 16.83 14.06
CA TYR A 480 21.59 18.10 14.24
C TYR A 480 20.48 18.27 13.18
N GLY A 481 19.28 18.61 13.65
CA GLY A 481 18.08 18.79 12.83
C GLY A 481 16.83 18.21 13.50
N LYS A 482 15.68 18.85 13.26
CA LYS A 482 14.37 18.31 13.68
C LYS A 482 13.76 17.54 12.51
N PHE A 483 13.52 16.24 12.72
CA PHE A 483 12.89 15.34 11.75
C PHE A 483 11.54 14.88 12.28
N ASP A 484 10.63 15.83 12.50
CA ASP A 484 9.40 15.62 13.27
C ASP A 484 8.51 14.52 12.68
N ASN A 485 8.50 14.36 11.34
CA ASN A 485 7.73 13.33 10.65
C ASN A 485 8.22 11.90 10.92
N PHE A 486 9.48 11.72 11.33
CA PHE A 486 10.14 10.41 11.44
C PHE A 486 10.61 10.08 12.85
N THR A 487 10.55 11.04 13.78
CA THR A 487 11.13 10.91 15.11
C THR A 487 10.19 11.39 16.20
N THR A 488 10.48 11.00 17.44
CA THR A 488 9.87 11.57 18.64
C THR A 488 10.91 12.28 19.48
N LEU A 489 10.59 13.50 19.92
CA LEU A 489 11.39 14.27 20.88
C LEU A 489 11.11 13.78 22.31
N LYS A 490 12.15 13.79 23.16
CA LYS A 490 12.06 13.38 24.57
C LYS A 490 11.40 12.01 24.71
N TYR A 491 11.92 11.03 23.95
CA TYR A 491 11.28 9.72 23.81
C TYR A 491 11.01 9.05 25.17
N SER A 492 11.88 9.24 26.17
CA SER A 492 11.74 8.69 27.52
C SER A 492 10.48 9.13 28.27
N GLU A 493 9.90 10.27 27.91
CA GLU A 493 8.66 10.79 28.50
C GLU A 493 7.41 10.20 27.83
N LYS A 494 7.55 9.58 26.64
CA LYS A 494 6.42 9.07 25.85
C LYS A 494 5.96 7.70 26.38
N PRO A 495 4.64 7.45 26.51
CA PRO A 495 4.12 6.20 27.09
C PRO A 495 4.65 4.92 26.42
N PHE A 496 4.77 4.91 25.09
CA PHE A 496 5.30 3.76 24.36
C PHE A 496 6.72 3.40 24.81
N TYR A 497 7.62 4.36 24.84
CA TYR A 497 9.01 4.13 25.20
C TYR A 497 9.22 3.90 26.70
N LYS A 498 8.42 4.56 27.54
CA LYS A 498 8.49 4.41 29.00
C LYS A 498 8.04 3.03 29.49
N TYR A 499 6.97 2.49 28.91
CA TYR A 499 6.32 1.28 29.43
C TYR A 499 6.49 0.03 28.54
N PHE A 500 6.53 0.19 27.22
CA PHE A 500 6.53 -0.93 26.27
C PHE A 500 7.88 -1.18 25.61
N ALA A 501 8.61 -0.13 25.25
CA ALA A 501 9.87 -0.30 24.55
C ALA A 501 10.97 -0.90 25.44
N LYS A 502 11.90 -1.61 24.80
CA LYS A 502 13.05 -2.25 25.47
C LYS A 502 14.00 -1.27 26.13
#